data_AF-A0A7L2VMP5-F1
#
_entry.id   AF-A0A7L2VMP5-F1
#
_cell.length_a   1.000
_cell.length_b   1.000
_cell.length_c   1.000
_cell.angle_alpha   90.00
_cell.angle_beta   90.00
_cell.angle_gamma   90.00
#
_symmetry.space_group_name_H-M   'P 1'
#
loop_
_entity.id
_entity.type
_entity.pdbx_description
1 polymer ?
#
loop_
_entity_poly.entity_id
_entity_poly.type
_entity_poly.pdbx_seq_one_letter_code
_entity_poly.pdbx_strand_id
1 'polypeptide(L)'
;FFAAGGFDDILYAYPLPGGRLQDLAQLAQQLQAFQVLLDSPEALDLLRRHPLPAGKRWLVWLKLDCGNGRAGVRPTDPVAMTLARAIAEEAPEEVTLVGVYAHCGDTYGCRDVPAVQDIARATTKAVIDFVTT
;
A
#
# COMPACT_ATOMS: atom_id res chain seq x y z
N PHE A 1 -14.03 -5.84 14.42
CA PHE A 1 -15.09 -6.57 13.70
C PHE A 1 -14.51 -7.77 12.95
N PHE A 2 -13.85 -7.61 11.79
CA PHE A 2 -13.28 -8.75 11.05
C PHE A 2 -12.25 -9.58 11.83
N ALA A 3 -11.24 -8.92 12.42
CA ALA A 3 -10.24 -9.58 13.28
C ALA A 3 -10.88 -10.33 14.47
N ALA A 4 -11.89 -9.74 15.11
CA ALA A 4 -12.63 -10.37 16.20
C ALA A 4 -13.53 -11.53 15.73
N GLY A 5 -13.91 -11.54 14.45
CA GLY A 5 -14.63 -12.63 13.80
C GLY A 5 -13.72 -13.77 13.31
N GLY A 6 -12.42 -13.73 13.62
CA GLY A 6 -11.46 -14.78 13.26
C GLY A 6 -10.81 -14.62 11.89
N PHE A 7 -11.03 -13.49 11.19
CA PHE A 7 -10.31 -13.20 9.95
C PHE A 7 -8.87 -12.77 10.25
N ASP A 8 -7.95 -13.26 9.43
CA ASP A 8 -6.57 -12.81 9.32
C ASP A 8 -6.31 -12.37 7.86
N ASP A 9 -5.07 -12.02 7.51
CA ASP A 9 -4.71 -11.51 6.17
C ASP A 9 -5.58 -10.31 5.76
N ILE A 10 -5.48 -9.24 6.57
CA ILE A 10 -6.31 -8.05 6.43
C ILE A 10 -5.44 -6.89 5.94
N LEU A 11 -5.75 -6.40 4.75
CA LEU A 11 -5.21 -5.15 4.22
C LEU A 11 -6.07 -3.96 4.64
N TYR A 12 -5.51 -3.05 5.44
CA TYR A 12 -6.05 -1.72 5.63
C TYR A 12 -5.76 -0.87 4.39
N ALA A 13 -6.65 -0.96 3.40
CA ALA A 13 -6.49 -0.37 2.08
C ALA A 13 -6.75 1.16 2.04
N TYR A 14 -6.10 1.91 2.92
CA TYR A 14 -6.22 3.36 3.04
C TYR A 14 -4.88 4.01 3.45
N PRO A 15 -4.58 5.26 3.02
CA PRO A 15 -3.36 5.95 3.46
C PRO A 15 -3.26 6.04 4.98
N LEU A 16 -2.07 5.80 5.54
CA LEU A 16 -1.86 5.74 6.99
C LEU A 16 -2.37 7.00 7.72
N PRO A 17 -3.42 6.89 8.56
CA PRO A 17 -3.89 7.99 9.37
C PRO A 17 -3.02 8.14 10.62
N GLY A 18 -2.27 9.24 10.73
CA GLY A 18 -1.41 9.50 11.89
C GLY A 18 -2.13 9.38 13.24
N GLY A 19 -3.41 9.78 13.30
CA GLY A 19 -4.21 9.72 14.53
C GLY A 19 -4.67 8.32 14.96
N ARG A 20 -4.47 7.26 14.18
CA ARG A 20 -4.92 5.88 14.53
C ARG A 20 -3.82 4.83 14.47
N LEU A 21 -2.55 5.26 14.48
CA LEU A 21 -1.44 4.34 14.35
C LEU A 21 -1.35 3.31 15.48
N GLN A 22 -1.75 3.70 16.70
CA GLN A 22 -1.81 2.78 17.84
C GLN A 22 -2.83 1.65 17.61
N ASP A 23 -4.00 1.97 17.06
CA ASP A 23 -5.02 0.95 16.71
C ASP A 23 -4.49 -0.01 15.64
N LEU A 24 -3.78 0.53 14.64
CA LEU A 24 -3.14 -0.27 13.59
C LEU A 24 -2.04 -1.19 14.16
N ALA A 25 -1.24 -0.69 15.10
CA ALA A 25 -0.20 -1.48 15.76
C ALA A 25 -0.79 -2.61 16.60
N GLN A 26 -1.90 -2.36 17.31
CA GLN A 26 -2.61 -3.40 18.05
C GLN A 26 -3.13 -4.50 17.12
N LEU A 27 -3.69 -4.14 15.97
CA LEU A 27 -4.11 -5.10 14.96
C LEU A 27 -2.92 -5.90 14.38
N ALA A 28 -1.80 -5.24 14.11
CA ALA A 28 -0.58 -5.89 13.62
C ALA A 28 0.06 -6.86 14.61
N GLN A 29 -0.11 -6.60 15.92
CA GLN A 29 0.32 -7.52 16.97
C GLN A 29 -0.62 -8.72 17.08
N GLN A 30 -1.93 -8.50 16.96
CA GLN A 30 -2.94 -9.55 17.09
C GLN A 30 -2.95 -10.52 15.90
N LEU A 31 -2.84 -10.00 14.67
CA LEU A 31 -3.01 -10.75 13.44
C LEU A 31 -1.68 -11.24 12.89
N GLN A 32 -1.68 -12.38 12.20
CA GLN A 32 -0.49 -12.88 11.50
C GLN A 32 -0.10 -11.96 10.34
N ALA A 33 -1.09 -11.48 9.57
CA ALA A 33 -0.88 -10.67 8.38
C ALA A 33 -1.81 -9.44 8.33
N PHE A 34 -1.59 -8.48 9.24
CA PHE A 34 -2.17 -7.15 9.09
C PHE A 34 -1.27 -6.27 8.22
N GLN A 35 -1.84 -5.70 7.17
CA GLN A 35 -1.11 -5.00 6.12
C GLN A 35 -1.62 -3.57 5.98
N VAL A 36 -0.75 -2.63 5.62
CA VAL A 36 -1.08 -1.21 5.49
C VAL A 36 -0.62 -0.66 4.14
N LEU A 37 -1.25 0.43 3.68
CA LEU A 37 -0.85 1.17 2.48
C LEU A 37 -0.15 2.49 2.84
N LEU A 38 0.89 2.82 2.10
CA LEU A 38 1.47 4.17 2.11
C LEU A 38 1.89 4.60 0.71
N ASP A 39 2.03 5.92 0.55
CA ASP A 39 2.41 6.59 -0.69
C ASP A 39 3.35 7.79 -0.44
N SER A 40 3.96 7.90 0.74
CA SER A 40 4.86 9.00 1.04
C SER A 40 6.02 8.58 1.97
N PRO A 41 7.19 9.23 1.87
CA PRO A 41 8.31 9.03 2.80
C PRO A 41 7.93 9.33 4.26
N GLU A 42 7.11 10.37 4.49
CA GLU A 42 6.68 10.76 5.84
C GLU A 42 5.83 9.67 6.51
N ALA A 43 5.02 8.96 5.72
CA ALA A 43 4.25 7.82 6.19
C ALA A 43 5.15 6.63 6.54
N LEU A 44 6.24 6.41 5.79
CA LEU A 44 7.25 5.40 6.12
C LEU A 44 8.00 5.75 7.41
N ASP A 45 8.42 7.00 7.56
CA ASP A 45 9.05 7.50 8.78
C ASP A 45 8.13 7.42 10.00
N LEU A 46 6.82 7.59 9.79
CA LEU A 46 5.83 7.40 10.84
C LEU A 46 5.81 5.94 11.33
N LEU A 47 5.88 4.95 10.43
CA LEU A 47 5.95 3.53 10.80
C LEU A 47 7.24 3.19 11.57
N ARG A 48 8.40 3.69 11.11
CA ARG A 48 9.70 3.45 11.77
C ARG A 48 9.77 4.03 13.18
N ARG A 49 9.12 5.17 13.40
CA ARG A 49 9.01 5.76 14.75
C ARG A 49 8.08 4.98 15.69
N HIS A 50 7.34 4.00 15.17
CA HIS A 50 6.41 3.17 15.93
C HIS A 50 6.63 1.69 15.58
N PRO A 51 7.80 1.13 15.97
CA PRO A 51 8.14 -0.24 15.65
C PRO A 51 7.17 -1.21 16.34
N LEU A 52 6.95 -2.35 15.70
CA LEU A 52 6.18 -3.45 16.29
C LEU A 52 7.07 -4.26 17.25
N PRO A 53 6.48 -5.08 18.15
CA PRO A 53 7.24 -5.96 19.03
C PRO A 53 8.15 -6.93 18.26
N ALA A 54 9.17 -7.44 18.95
CA ALA A 54 10.13 -8.38 18.38
C ALA A 54 9.44 -9.55 17.65
N GLY A 55 9.91 -9.85 16.43
CA GLY A 55 9.33 -10.87 15.57
C GLY A 55 8.17 -10.42 14.69
N LYS A 56 7.72 -9.15 14.80
CA LYS A 56 6.73 -8.53 13.92
C LYS A 56 7.35 -7.40 13.11
N ARG A 57 6.82 -7.19 11.91
CA ARG A 57 7.18 -6.13 10.98
C ARG A 57 5.93 -5.50 10.40
N TRP A 58 5.98 -4.22 10.10
CA TRP A 58 4.94 -3.58 9.30
C TRP A 58 4.93 -4.19 7.91
N LEU A 59 3.82 -4.81 7.53
CA LEU A 59 3.61 -5.33 6.20
C LEU A 59 3.03 -4.22 5.32
N VAL A 60 3.84 -3.69 4.42
CA VAL A 60 3.54 -2.46 3.69
C VAL A 60 3.33 -2.74 2.21
N TRP A 61 2.28 -2.15 1.66
CA TRP A 61 2.05 -2.04 0.23
C TRP A 61 2.33 -0.61 -0.22
N LEU A 62 3.09 -0.46 -1.31
CA LEU A 62 3.25 0.83 -1.97
C LEU A 62 2.00 1.11 -2.82
N LYS A 63 1.27 2.17 -2.49
CA LYS A 63 0.11 2.60 -3.27
C LYS A 63 0.56 3.32 -4.53
N LEU A 64 0.11 2.83 -5.69
CA LEU A 64 0.33 3.47 -6.99
C LEU A 64 -0.91 4.23 -7.45
N ASP A 65 -0.68 5.41 -8.02
CA ASP A 65 -1.67 6.14 -8.82
C ASP A 65 -1.39 5.91 -10.30
N CYS A 66 -2.21 5.06 -10.92
CA CYS A 66 -2.11 4.70 -12.34
C CYS A 66 -3.10 5.48 -13.23
N GLY A 67 -3.62 6.62 -12.74
CA GLY A 67 -4.60 7.45 -13.48
C GLY A 67 -5.86 7.79 -12.67
N ASN A 68 -6.03 7.21 -11.49
CA ASN A 68 -7.20 7.42 -10.64
C ASN A 68 -7.21 8.80 -9.95
N GLY A 69 -6.05 9.43 -9.73
CA GLY A 69 -5.97 10.83 -9.29
C GLY A 69 -6.47 11.10 -7.86
N ARG A 70 -6.35 10.12 -6.96
CA ARG A 70 -6.85 10.20 -5.58
C ARG A 70 -5.77 10.09 -4.51
N ALA A 71 -4.96 9.03 -4.58
CA ALA A 71 -3.87 8.72 -3.66
C ALA A 71 -2.92 7.74 -4.37
N GLY A 72 -1.68 7.65 -3.89
CA GLY A 72 -0.62 6.90 -4.53
C GLY A 72 0.42 7.76 -5.22
N VAL A 73 1.63 7.22 -5.29
CA VAL A 73 2.69 7.78 -6.14
C VAL A 73 2.49 7.32 -7.58
N ARG A 74 2.78 8.18 -8.54
CA ARG A 74 2.73 7.78 -9.96
C ARG A 74 3.89 6.84 -10.26
N PRO A 75 3.67 5.72 -10.98
CA PRO A 75 4.74 4.74 -11.26
C PRO A 75 5.88 5.31 -12.11
N THR A 76 5.63 6.36 -12.89
CA THR A 76 6.66 7.02 -13.71
C THR A 76 7.42 8.12 -12.96
N ASP A 77 7.01 8.45 -11.74
CA ASP A 77 7.68 9.45 -10.92
C ASP A 77 8.90 8.80 -10.23
N PRO A 78 10.12 9.34 -10.35
CA PRO A 78 11.30 8.77 -9.71
C PRO A 78 11.13 8.51 -8.21
N VAL A 79 10.32 9.34 -7.53
CA VAL A 79 10.02 9.17 -6.11
C VAL A 79 9.38 7.81 -5.79
N ALA A 80 8.64 7.21 -6.72
CA ALA A 80 7.98 5.92 -6.51
C ALA A 80 8.99 4.79 -6.34
N MET A 81 10.02 4.75 -7.21
CA MET A 81 11.07 3.73 -7.12
C MET A 81 11.98 3.97 -5.92
N THR A 82 12.30 5.24 -5.61
CA THR A 82 13.04 5.59 -4.39
C THR A 82 12.28 5.14 -3.14
N LEU A 83 10.98 5.40 -3.06
CA LEU A 83 10.16 5.00 -1.92
C LEU A 83 10.01 3.47 -1.84
N ALA A 84 9.83 2.77 -2.96
CA ALA A 84 9.79 1.30 -2.97
C ALA A 84 11.06 0.69 -2.36
N ARG A 85 12.24 1.18 -2.77
CA ARG A 85 13.54 0.76 -2.21
C ARG A 85 13.64 1.11 -0.73
N ALA A 86 13.24 2.31 -0.33
CA ALA A 86 13.26 2.74 1.06
C ALA A 86 12.40 1.83 1.98
N ILE A 87 11.23 1.39 1.51
CA ILE A 87 10.38 0.44 2.25
C ILE A 87 11.06 -0.93 2.36
N ALA A 88 11.71 -1.39 1.29
CA ALA A 88 12.29 -2.73 1.22
C ALA A 88 13.64 -2.87 1.94
N GLU A 89 14.47 -1.82 1.93
CA GLU A 89 15.92 -1.95 2.21
C GLU A 89 16.40 -1.17 3.44
N GLU A 90 15.77 -0.05 3.81
CA GLU A 90 16.34 0.82 4.86
C GLU A 90 16.13 0.31 6.30
N ALA A 91 15.05 -0.44 6.56
CA ALA A 91 14.73 -0.99 7.88
C ALA A 91 14.04 -2.37 7.79
N PRO A 92 14.69 -3.41 7.22
CA PRO A 92 14.07 -4.69 6.90
C PRO A 92 13.64 -5.52 8.14
N GLU A 93 14.14 -5.15 9.33
CA GLU A 93 13.75 -5.72 10.61
C GLU A 93 12.46 -5.09 11.18
N GLU A 94 12.05 -3.91 10.68
CA GLU A 94 10.88 -3.16 11.15
C GLU A 94 9.75 -3.13 10.12
N VAL A 95 10.10 -3.09 8.83
CA VAL A 95 9.18 -2.91 7.71
C VAL A 95 9.46 -3.96 6.64
N THR A 96 8.44 -4.38 5.92
CA THR A 96 8.57 -5.27 4.76
C THR A 96 7.69 -4.75 3.63
N LEU A 97 8.30 -4.56 2.45
CA LEU A 97 7.54 -4.33 1.23
C LEU A 97 6.88 -5.65 0.81
N VAL A 98 5.56 -5.73 0.96
CA VAL A 98 4.75 -6.88 0.51
C VAL A 98 4.54 -6.82 -1.01
N GLY A 99 4.30 -5.62 -1.54
CA GLY A 99 4.03 -5.42 -2.96
C GLY A 99 3.53 -4.02 -3.29
N VAL A 100 2.92 -3.91 -4.46
CA VAL A 100 2.31 -2.67 -4.98
C VAL A 100 0.81 -2.82 -5.10
N TYR A 101 0.06 -1.75 -4.85
CA TYR A 101 -1.40 -1.76 -4.89
C TYR A 101 -1.92 -0.60 -5.73
N ALA A 102 -2.74 -0.89 -6.74
CA ALA A 102 -3.45 0.09 -7.55
C ALA A 102 -4.96 -0.07 -7.41
N HIS A 103 -5.70 1.03 -7.53
CA HIS A 103 -7.16 1.00 -7.62
C HIS A 103 -7.61 1.90 -8.76
N CYS A 104 -8.22 1.33 -9.78
CA CYS A 104 -8.77 2.03 -10.94
C CYS A 104 -10.22 2.50 -10.67
N GLY A 105 -10.38 3.40 -9.71
CA GLY A 105 -11.69 4.00 -9.40
C GLY A 105 -12.20 4.97 -10.49
N ASP A 106 -11.34 5.39 -11.39
CA ASP A 106 -11.64 6.14 -12.61
C ASP A 106 -12.55 5.37 -13.58
N THR A 107 -12.61 4.04 -13.47
CA THR A 107 -13.60 3.20 -14.19
C THR A 107 -15.05 3.59 -13.93
N TYR A 108 -15.35 4.20 -12.78
CA TYR A 108 -16.72 4.64 -12.45
C TYR A 108 -17.20 5.80 -13.35
N GLY A 109 -16.30 6.49 -14.05
CA GLY A 109 -16.65 7.51 -15.04
C GLY A 109 -17.01 6.96 -16.42
N CYS A 110 -16.76 5.68 -16.68
CA CYS A 110 -17.01 5.04 -17.97
C CYS A 110 -18.51 4.78 -18.20
N ARG A 111 -18.92 4.77 -19.47
CA ARG A 111 -20.31 4.53 -19.87
C ARG A 111 -20.51 3.21 -20.61
N ASP A 112 -19.43 2.50 -20.91
CA ASP A 112 -19.45 1.23 -21.62
C ASP A 112 -18.32 0.31 -21.16
N VAL A 113 -18.46 -0.98 -21.48
CA VAL A 113 -17.51 -2.04 -21.13
C VAL A 113 -16.13 -1.82 -21.77
N PRO A 114 -16.00 -1.43 -23.06
CA PRO A 114 -14.71 -1.15 -23.66
C PRO A 114 -13.89 -0.11 -22.89
N ALA A 115 -14.50 1.01 -22.48
CA ALA A 115 -13.80 2.05 -21.73
C ALA A 115 -13.33 1.57 -20.35
N VAL A 116 -14.15 0.77 -19.64
CA VAL A 116 -13.74 0.15 -18.37
C VAL A 116 -12.52 -0.76 -18.58
N GLN A 117 -12.54 -1.56 -19.64
CA GLN A 117 -11.44 -2.47 -19.95
C GLN A 117 -10.16 -1.73 -20.38
N ASP A 118 -10.27 -0.61 -21.07
CA ASP A 118 -9.12 0.23 -21.43
C ASP A 118 -8.42 0.78 -20.20
N ILE A 119 -9.17 1.32 -19.23
CA ILE A 119 -8.61 1.79 -17.94
C ILE A 119 -8.00 0.62 -17.15
N ALA A 120 -8.68 -0.53 -17.11
CA ALA A 120 -8.15 -1.72 -16.43
C ALA A 120 -6.82 -2.16 -17.06
N ARG A 121 -6.74 -2.27 -18.39
CA ARG A 121 -5.49 -2.61 -19.11
C ARG A 121 -4.39 -1.59 -18.87
N ALA A 122 -4.70 -0.29 -18.92
CA ALA A 122 -3.73 0.76 -18.68
C ALA A 122 -3.17 0.71 -17.25
N THR A 123 -4.05 0.54 -16.25
CA THR A 123 -3.65 0.36 -14.85
C THR A 123 -2.76 -0.87 -14.67
N THR A 124 -3.17 -2.02 -15.22
CA THR A 124 -2.39 -3.26 -15.16
C THR A 124 -1.01 -3.09 -15.82
N LYS A 125 -0.96 -2.48 -17.01
CA LYS A 125 0.31 -2.23 -17.71
C LYS A 125 1.23 -1.33 -16.88
N ALA A 126 0.72 -0.23 -16.32
CA ALA A 126 1.51 0.67 -15.50
C ALA A 126 2.11 -0.01 -14.26
N VAL A 127 1.35 -0.92 -13.63
CA VAL A 127 1.83 -1.74 -12.50
C VAL A 127 2.93 -2.71 -12.96
N ILE A 128 2.70 -3.45 -14.05
CA ILE A 128 3.68 -4.42 -14.59
C ILE A 128 4.98 -3.72 -14.98
N ASP A 129 4.90 -2.62 -15.73
CA ASP A 129 6.06 -1.86 -16.16
C ASP A 129 6.88 -1.37 -14.94
N PHE A 130 6.20 -0.87 -13.89
CA PHE A 130 6.86 -0.42 -12.66
C PHE A 130 7.62 -1.54 -11.92
N VAL A 131 7.01 -2.72 -11.76
CA VAL A 131 7.63 -3.83 -10.99
C VAL A 131 8.65 -4.65 -11.79
N THR A 132 8.78 -4.40 -13.09
CA THR A 132 9.74 -5.07 -13.97
C THR A 132 10.91 -4.19 -14.39
N THR A 133 10.94 -2.93 -13.91
CA THR A 133 12.06 -1.99 -14.08
C THR A 133 13.19 -2.31 -13.11
#